data_AF-A0A1G5D6P6-F1
#
_entry.id   AF-A0A1G5D6P6-F1
#
_cell.length_a   1.000
_cell.length_b   1.000
_cell.length_c   1.000
_cell.angle_alpha   90.00
_cell.angle_beta   90.00
_cell.angle_gamma   90.00
#
_symmetry.space_group_name_H-M   'P 1'
#
loop_
_entity.id
_entity.type
_entity.pdbx_description
1 polymer ?
#
loop_
_entity_poly.entity_id
_entity_poly.type
_entity_poly.pdbx_seq_one_letter_code
_entity_poly.pdbx_strand_id
1 'polypeptide(L)'
;MKLITRVLLMMVLTIALPTLAQENGNQVSQELPDRVFAADIYIQRGLPTGDNFVGNGLSNGTGFGIRLQSDIYQNIYIGGALSQDYFDVKDEQAIGQFSKATKFNAYFFAGYDYVINDDWNITADLGYGYSQNKNKQDFSQGGGTFKDTGNLLRITTSAEYALSNSISVYLSPSFEKVFYNIDAAPASGDNFNVGNYFNLALGFRFNARDYNSIPLNTSDNQRIQELENANRDDLSIREKRELYFLKKKEARKARRERRNKN
;
A
#
# COMPACT_ATOMS: atom_id res chain seq x y z
N MET A 1 -28.33 -2.35 13.02
CA MET A 1 -27.26 -1.89 12.10
C MET A 1 -27.83 -0.86 11.14
N LYS A 2 -27.31 0.37 11.17
CA LYS A 2 -27.97 1.55 10.61
C LYS A 2 -27.85 1.59 9.08
N LEU A 3 -28.93 2.05 8.44
CA LEU A 3 -29.12 2.22 6.98
C LEU A 3 -27.89 2.82 6.27
N ILE A 4 -27.19 3.73 6.96
CA ILE A 4 -26.01 4.45 6.47
C ILE A 4 -24.85 3.50 6.13
N THR A 5 -24.64 2.43 6.90
CA THR A 5 -23.55 1.47 6.65
C THR A 5 -23.81 0.61 5.40
N ARG A 6 -25.09 0.36 5.08
CA ARG A 6 -25.49 -0.37 3.86
C ARG A 6 -25.37 0.50 2.60
N VAL A 7 -25.65 1.79 2.72
CA VAL A 7 -25.52 2.75 1.60
C VAL A 7 -24.05 2.99 1.25
N LEU A 8 -23.18 3.11 2.25
CA LEU A 8 -21.73 3.25 2.03
C LEU A 8 -21.11 2.00 1.40
N LEU A 9 -21.54 0.81 1.80
CA LEU A 9 -21.07 -0.45 1.20
C LEU A 9 -21.57 -0.64 -0.25
N MET A 10 -22.80 -0.19 -0.56
CA MET A 10 -23.31 -0.22 -1.94
C MET A 10 -22.62 0.81 -2.85
N MET A 11 -22.30 2.01 -2.34
CA MET A 11 -21.57 3.02 -3.14
C MET A 11 -20.18 2.56 -3.56
N VAL A 12 -19.49 1.79 -2.70
CA VAL A 12 -18.15 1.24 -3.02
C VAL A 12 -18.25 0.08 -4.03
N LEU A 13 -19.35 -0.67 -4.06
CA LEU A 13 -19.54 -1.74 -5.06
C LEU A 13 -20.01 -1.23 -6.43
N THR A 14 -20.75 -0.11 -6.51
CA THR A 14 -21.25 0.40 -7.79
C THR A 14 -20.21 1.14 -8.65
N ILE A 15 -19.01 1.38 -8.13
CA ILE A 15 -17.90 1.95 -8.92
C ILE A 15 -17.11 0.83 -9.66
N ALA A 16 -17.38 -0.44 -9.36
CA ALA A 16 -16.80 -1.58 -10.05
C ALA A 16 -17.82 -2.23 -11.02
N LEU A 17 -17.61 -1.98 -12.32
CA LEU A 17 -18.14 -2.64 -13.53
C LEU A 17 -19.26 -1.90 -14.30
N PRO A 18 -19.18 -1.72 -15.65
CA PRO A 18 -18.05 -1.84 -16.57
C PRO A 18 -17.88 -0.61 -17.49
N THR A 19 -16.70 0.02 -17.48
CA THR A 19 -16.19 0.77 -18.64
C THR A 19 -15.29 -0.16 -19.45
N LEU A 20 -15.91 -1.14 -20.10
CA LEU A 20 -15.32 -1.89 -21.21
C LEU A 20 -16.23 -1.67 -22.40
N ALA A 21 -15.92 -0.68 -23.23
CA ALA A 21 -16.23 -0.61 -24.67
C ALA A 21 -15.99 0.82 -25.18
N GLN A 22 -14.73 1.22 -25.34
CA GLN A 22 -14.36 2.19 -26.36
C GLN A 22 -12.96 1.85 -26.87
N GLU A 23 -12.91 0.82 -27.69
CA GLU A 23 -11.83 0.57 -28.63
C GLU A 23 -12.01 1.58 -29.78
N ASN A 24 -11.22 2.66 -29.79
CA ASN A 24 -10.76 3.34 -31.01
C ASN A 24 -9.93 4.60 -30.68
N GLY A 25 -8.70 4.62 -31.18
CA GLY A 25 -7.91 5.84 -31.35
C GLY A 25 -6.46 5.63 -30.95
N ASN A 26 -5.58 5.54 -31.95
CA ASN A 26 -4.12 5.55 -31.82
C ASN A 26 -3.64 6.76 -31.00
N GLN A 27 -3.65 6.65 -29.68
CA GLN A 27 -2.85 7.49 -28.79
C GLN A 27 -1.68 6.63 -28.34
N VAL A 28 -0.48 7.04 -28.76
CA VAL A 28 0.78 6.56 -28.20
C VAL A 28 0.83 7.10 -26.78
N SER A 29 0.11 6.46 -25.86
CA SER A 29 0.30 6.65 -24.43
C SER A 29 1.75 6.28 -24.14
N GLN A 30 2.53 7.21 -23.61
CA GLN A 30 3.89 6.91 -23.18
C GLN A 30 3.77 5.93 -22.00
N GLU A 31 3.85 4.63 -22.26
CA GLU A 31 3.82 3.62 -21.21
C GLU A 31 4.90 3.94 -20.17
N LEU A 32 4.46 4.33 -18.96
CA LEU A 32 5.35 4.41 -17.82
C LEU A 32 5.99 3.04 -17.61
N PRO A 33 7.30 2.99 -17.28
CA PRO A 33 7.97 1.72 -17.06
C PRO A 33 7.33 1.00 -15.89
N ASP A 34 7.21 -0.32 -16.03
CA ASP A 34 6.74 -1.20 -14.97
C ASP A 34 7.48 -0.91 -13.67
N ARG A 35 6.70 -0.77 -12.61
CA ARG A 35 7.24 -0.72 -11.26
C ARG A 35 7.84 -2.11 -10.99
N VAL A 36 9.02 -2.12 -10.40
CA VAL A 36 9.68 -3.37 -9.97
C VAL A 36 9.61 -3.50 -8.47
N PHE A 37 9.71 -2.36 -7.77
CA PHE A 37 9.72 -2.32 -6.33
C PHE A 37 9.06 -1.05 -5.83
N ALA A 38 8.34 -1.16 -4.70
CA ALA A 38 7.80 -0.01 -3.98
C ALA A 38 8.05 -0.13 -2.48
N ALA A 39 8.32 1.01 -1.85
CA ALA A 39 8.39 1.13 -0.40
C ALA A 39 7.41 2.20 0.08
N ASP A 40 6.57 1.82 1.03
CA ASP A 40 5.55 2.70 1.61
C ASP A 40 5.93 3.07 3.03
N ILE A 41 5.75 4.33 3.39
CA ILE A 41 5.79 4.81 4.77
C ILE A 41 4.50 5.58 5.01
N TYR A 42 3.80 5.25 6.09
CA TYR A 42 2.48 5.82 6.35
C TYR A 42 2.20 6.02 7.83
N ILE A 43 1.28 6.94 8.07
CA ILE A 43 0.50 7.02 9.29
C ILE A 43 -0.88 6.43 9.03
N GLN A 44 -1.49 5.82 10.03
CA GLN A 44 -2.85 5.30 9.92
C GLN A 44 -3.68 5.62 11.14
N ARG A 45 -4.99 5.71 10.93
CA ARG A 45 -5.99 5.75 11.99
C ARG A 45 -6.70 4.41 12.04
N GLY A 46 -6.57 3.70 13.16
CA GLY A 46 -7.24 2.44 13.41
C GLY A 46 -8.57 2.67 14.11
N LEU A 47 -9.65 2.12 13.56
CA LEU A 47 -10.99 2.16 14.14
C LEU A 47 -11.36 0.73 14.54
N PRO A 48 -11.35 0.40 15.84
CA PRO A 48 -11.92 -0.83 16.34
C PRO A 48 -13.39 -0.96 15.92
N THR A 49 -13.80 -2.13 15.43
CA THR A 49 -15.16 -2.36 14.94
C THR A 49 -15.69 -3.74 15.31
N GLY A 50 -17.01 -3.91 15.15
CA GLY A 50 -17.70 -5.16 15.44
C GLY A 50 -18.11 -5.27 16.91
N ASP A 51 -18.96 -6.24 17.20
CA ASP A 51 -19.41 -6.55 18.54
C ASP A 51 -18.47 -7.61 19.14
N ASN A 52 -17.29 -7.17 19.56
CA ASN A 52 -16.25 -7.99 20.16
C ASN A 52 -15.46 -7.16 21.18
N PHE A 53 -14.57 -7.80 21.93
CA PHE A 53 -13.80 -7.15 22.99
C PHE A 53 -12.99 -5.93 22.50
N VAL A 54 -12.51 -5.98 21.25
CA VAL A 54 -11.78 -4.89 20.59
C VAL A 54 -12.71 -3.72 20.25
N GLY A 55 -13.82 -3.97 19.55
CA GLY A 55 -14.75 -2.95 19.10
C GLY A 55 -15.49 -2.27 20.26
N ASN A 56 -15.76 -3.02 21.33
CA ASN A 56 -16.43 -2.50 22.52
C ASN A 56 -15.45 -1.87 23.52
N GLY A 57 -14.23 -2.42 23.64
CA GLY A 57 -13.27 -2.00 24.67
C GLY A 57 -12.21 -1.00 24.22
N LEU A 58 -11.88 -0.90 22.93
CA LEU A 58 -10.89 0.06 22.42
C LEU A 58 -11.55 1.28 21.78
N SER A 59 -10.91 2.42 21.96
CA SER A 59 -11.21 3.66 21.23
C SER A 59 -10.40 3.75 19.93
N ASN A 60 -10.59 4.83 19.18
CA ASN A 60 -9.85 5.06 17.93
C ASN A 60 -8.34 5.17 18.21
N GLY A 61 -7.54 4.41 17.46
CA GLY A 61 -6.09 4.41 17.57
C GLY A 61 -5.39 5.18 16.46
N THR A 62 -4.13 5.50 16.70
CA THR A 62 -3.21 6.05 15.69
C THR A 62 -2.01 5.14 15.58
N GLY A 63 -1.49 4.97 14.37
CA GLY A 63 -0.34 4.11 14.12
C GLY A 63 0.50 4.58 12.96
N PHE A 64 1.58 3.85 12.73
CA PHE A 64 2.47 4.02 11.60
C PHE A 64 2.89 2.65 11.08
N GLY A 65 3.37 2.62 9.84
CA GLY A 65 3.89 1.39 9.29
C GLY A 65 4.74 1.58 8.06
N ILE A 66 5.33 0.46 7.65
CA ILE A 66 6.16 0.34 6.46
C ILE A 66 5.65 -0.84 5.65
N ARG A 67 5.58 -0.70 4.33
CA ARG A 67 5.30 -1.81 3.40
C ARG A 67 6.39 -1.84 2.34
N LEU A 68 6.82 -3.04 1.99
CA LEU A 68 7.73 -3.26 0.87
C LEU A 68 7.02 -4.21 -0.10
N GLN A 69 6.98 -3.86 -1.38
CA GLN A 69 6.42 -4.69 -2.42
C GLN A 69 7.39 -4.86 -3.58
N SER A 70 7.32 -6.02 -4.23
CA SER A 70 7.99 -6.32 -5.48
C SER A 70 6.95 -6.81 -6.47
N ASP A 71 6.99 -6.23 -7.66
CA ASP A 71 6.10 -6.63 -8.75
C ASP A 71 6.73 -7.87 -9.41
N ILE A 72 5.96 -8.95 -9.50
CA ILE A 72 6.46 -10.27 -9.94
C ILE A 72 6.02 -10.60 -11.36
N TYR A 73 4.84 -10.15 -11.77
CA TYR A 73 4.29 -10.45 -13.09
C TYR A 73 3.11 -9.53 -13.40
N GLN A 74 3.15 -8.78 -14.50
CA GLN A 74 2.00 -8.04 -15.06
C GLN A 74 1.10 -7.40 -13.97
N ASN A 75 1.70 -6.49 -13.20
CA ASN A 75 1.06 -5.73 -12.12
C ASN A 75 0.62 -6.55 -10.89
N ILE A 76 0.86 -7.86 -10.88
CA ILE A 76 0.78 -8.67 -9.66
C ILE A 76 2.03 -8.38 -8.84
N TYR A 77 1.82 -8.07 -7.57
CA TYR A 77 2.89 -7.83 -6.61
C TYR A 77 2.75 -8.72 -5.38
N ILE A 78 3.89 -8.97 -4.75
CA ILE A 78 3.97 -9.57 -3.43
C ILE A 78 4.79 -8.66 -2.52
N GLY A 79 4.54 -8.72 -1.23
CA GLY A 79 5.22 -7.84 -0.30
C GLY A 79 5.11 -8.25 1.15
N GLY A 80 5.83 -7.51 2.00
CA GLY A 80 5.82 -7.63 3.43
C GLY A 80 5.55 -6.28 4.08
N ALA A 81 4.86 -6.29 5.22
CA ALA A 81 4.51 -5.08 5.93
C ALA A 81 4.65 -5.25 7.45
N LEU A 82 5.04 -4.14 8.08
CA LEU A 82 5.09 -3.98 9.53
C LEU A 82 4.24 -2.77 9.89
N SER A 83 3.42 -2.88 10.92
CA SER A 83 2.67 -1.74 11.46
C SER A 83 2.58 -1.77 12.97
N GLN A 84 2.53 -0.60 13.58
CA GLN A 84 2.31 -0.43 15.01
C GLN A 84 1.21 0.61 15.25
N ASP A 85 0.18 0.19 15.99
CA ASP A 85 -0.97 1.01 16.37
C ASP A 85 -1.04 1.18 17.89
N TYR A 86 -1.46 2.36 18.32
CA TYR A 86 -1.67 2.71 19.72
C TYR A 86 -3.15 3.05 19.92
N PHE A 87 -3.78 2.37 20.86
CA PHE A 87 -5.19 2.53 21.19
C PHE A 87 -5.34 2.87 22.68
N ASP A 88 -6.26 3.79 22.97
CA ASP A 88 -6.73 4.02 24.34
C ASP A 88 -7.92 3.10 24.64
N VAL A 89 -8.04 2.70 25.91
CA VAL A 89 -9.14 1.86 26.38
C VAL A 89 -10.37 2.74 26.65
N LYS A 90 -11.50 2.35 26.06
CA LYS A 90 -12.80 3.00 26.21
C LYS A 90 -13.63 2.34 27.31
N ASP A 91 -13.58 1.02 27.41
CA ASP A 91 -14.38 0.25 28.37
C ASP A 91 -13.58 -0.93 28.91
N GLU A 92 -13.09 -0.77 30.14
CA GLU A 92 -12.34 -1.81 30.87
C GLU A 92 -13.19 -3.07 31.16
N GLN A 93 -14.52 -2.98 31.18
CA GLN A 93 -15.37 -4.16 31.38
C GLN A 93 -15.38 -5.05 30.15
N ALA A 94 -15.19 -4.48 28.96
CA ALA A 94 -15.22 -5.21 27.69
C ALA A 94 -13.85 -5.83 27.34
N ILE A 95 -12.74 -5.16 27.67
CA ILE A 95 -11.38 -5.60 27.30
C ILE A 95 -10.55 -6.09 28.48
N GLY A 96 -11.00 -5.87 29.72
CA GLY A 96 -10.22 -6.07 30.93
C GLY A 96 -9.65 -4.76 31.47
N GLN A 97 -9.13 -4.81 32.70
CA GLN A 97 -8.52 -3.66 33.40
C GLN A 97 -7.18 -3.27 32.78
N PHE A 98 -7.23 -2.68 31.59
CA PHE A 98 -6.11 -2.16 30.84
C PHE A 98 -6.31 -0.66 30.64
N SER A 99 -5.22 0.10 30.69
CA SER A 99 -5.25 1.52 30.39
C SER A 99 -4.86 1.83 28.94
N LYS A 100 -4.01 0.98 28.34
CA LYS A 100 -3.51 1.16 26.97
C LYS A 100 -3.32 -0.17 26.25
N ALA A 101 -3.57 -0.15 24.95
CA ALA A 101 -3.30 -1.26 24.04
C ALA A 101 -2.37 -0.82 22.91
N THR A 102 -1.37 -1.64 22.60
CA THR A 102 -0.45 -1.40 21.48
C THR A 102 -0.43 -2.63 20.59
N LYS A 103 -0.90 -2.47 19.36
CA LYS A 103 -0.99 -3.55 18.38
C LYS A 103 0.20 -3.50 17.44
N PHE A 104 0.88 -4.63 17.26
CA PHE A 104 1.94 -4.82 16.29
C PHE A 104 1.50 -5.86 15.28
N ASN A 105 1.67 -5.56 13.99
CA ASN A 105 1.40 -6.49 12.91
C ASN A 105 2.65 -6.72 12.07
N ALA A 106 2.84 -7.97 11.65
CA ALA A 106 3.82 -8.36 10.66
C ALA A 106 3.17 -9.34 9.68
N TYR A 107 3.06 -8.97 8.41
CA TYR A 107 2.31 -9.78 7.44
C TYR A 107 2.92 -9.74 6.04
N PHE A 108 2.67 -10.82 5.30
CA PHE A 108 2.90 -10.86 3.86
C PHE A 108 1.61 -10.57 3.13
N PHE A 109 1.69 -10.00 1.95
CA PHE A 109 0.54 -9.69 1.12
C PHE A 109 0.83 -9.96 -0.35
N ALA A 110 -0.24 -10.25 -1.09
CA ALA A 110 -0.23 -10.34 -2.54
C ALA A 110 -1.39 -9.52 -3.09
N GLY A 111 -1.17 -8.84 -4.21
CA GLY A 111 -2.15 -7.93 -4.76
C GLY A 111 -1.93 -7.62 -6.21
N TYR A 112 -2.74 -6.68 -6.69
CA TYR A 112 -2.75 -6.22 -8.07
C TYR A 112 -2.71 -4.69 -8.13
N ASP A 113 -1.88 -4.16 -9.03
CA ASP A 113 -1.73 -2.74 -9.31
C ASP A 113 -2.46 -2.35 -10.60
N TYR A 114 -3.57 -1.66 -10.47
CA TYR A 114 -4.35 -1.15 -11.58
C TYR A 114 -3.92 0.27 -11.92
N VAL A 115 -3.17 0.42 -13.01
CA VAL A 115 -2.76 1.72 -13.55
C VAL A 115 -3.94 2.33 -14.29
N ILE A 116 -4.48 3.45 -13.79
CA ILE A 116 -5.58 4.16 -14.45
C ILE A 116 -5.02 5.05 -15.56
N ASN A 117 -3.98 5.80 -15.23
CA ASN A 117 -3.26 6.71 -16.12
C ASN A 117 -1.87 7.00 -15.52
N ASP A 118 -1.14 7.95 -16.12
CA ASP A 118 0.22 8.27 -15.70
C ASP A 118 0.33 8.84 -14.27
N ASP A 119 -0.76 9.43 -13.77
CA ASP A 119 -0.81 10.10 -12.47
C ASP A 119 -1.48 9.25 -11.38
N TRP A 120 -2.36 8.32 -11.76
CA TRP A 120 -3.24 7.60 -10.82
C TRP A 120 -3.12 6.09 -10.94
N ASN A 121 -2.87 5.46 -9.79
CA ASN A 121 -2.90 4.00 -9.63
C ASN A 121 -3.86 3.61 -8.51
N ILE A 122 -4.54 2.48 -8.69
CA ILE A 122 -5.32 1.83 -7.63
C ILE A 122 -4.71 0.47 -7.35
N THR A 123 -4.46 0.16 -6.08
CA THR A 123 -4.02 -1.18 -5.69
C THR A 123 -5.04 -1.88 -4.83
N ALA A 124 -5.08 -3.21 -4.91
CA ALA A 124 -5.85 -4.05 -4.01
C ALA A 124 -5.02 -5.28 -3.63
N ASP A 125 -4.92 -5.58 -2.33
CA ASP A 125 -4.18 -6.72 -1.83
C ASP A 125 -4.88 -7.44 -0.67
N LEU A 126 -4.52 -8.72 -0.54
CA LEU A 126 -4.86 -9.57 0.58
C LEU A 126 -3.58 -9.92 1.34
N GLY A 127 -3.58 -9.64 2.63
CA GLY A 127 -2.49 -9.90 3.56
C GLY A 127 -2.84 -10.95 4.60
N TYR A 128 -1.87 -11.79 4.94
CA TYR A 128 -1.96 -12.74 6.04
C TYR A 128 -0.67 -12.73 6.86
N GLY A 129 -0.79 -12.83 8.19
CA GLY A 129 0.39 -12.85 9.03
C GLY A 129 0.11 -12.87 10.52
N TYR A 130 1.02 -12.25 11.27
CA TYR A 130 1.05 -12.24 12.72
C TYR A 130 0.55 -10.90 13.26
N SER A 131 -0.22 -10.97 14.34
CA SER A 131 -0.60 -9.82 15.17
C SER A 131 -0.27 -10.09 16.63
N GLN A 132 0.20 -9.05 17.32
CA GLN A 132 0.40 -9.04 18.76
C GLN A 132 -0.26 -7.80 19.34
N ASN A 133 -1.08 -7.96 20.37
CA ASN A 133 -1.59 -6.86 21.15
C ASN A 133 -0.91 -6.85 22.53
N LYS A 134 -0.25 -5.75 22.85
CA LYS A 134 0.39 -5.51 24.15
C LYS A 134 -0.52 -4.61 24.98
N ASN A 135 -1.16 -5.20 25.98
CA ASN A 135 -2.08 -4.52 26.88
C ASN A 135 -1.37 -4.18 28.19
N LYS A 136 -1.46 -2.92 28.63
CA LYS A 136 -0.81 -2.44 29.85
C LYS A 136 -1.87 -2.06 30.88
N GLN A 137 -1.66 -2.46 32.12
CA GLN A 137 -2.45 -2.02 33.28
C GLN A 137 -1.83 -0.78 33.92
N ASP A 138 -2.66 0.01 34.58
CA ASP A 138 -2.16 1.09 35.42
C ASP A 138 -1.52 0.58 36.71
N PHE A 139 -0.69 1.42 37.34
CA PHE A 139 -0.02 1.07 38.59
C PHE A 139 -1.00 0.76 39.72
N SER A 140 -2.16 1.43 39.75
CA SER A 140 -3.26 1.15 40.69
C SER A 140 -3.88 -0.23 40.48
N GLN A 141 -3.71 -0.82 39.30
CA GLN A 141 -4.22 -2.14 38.88
C GLN A 141 -3.13 -3.22 38.91
N GLY A 142 -1.94 -2.92 39.47
CA GLY A 142 -0.82 -3.87 39.58
C GLY A 142 0.27 -3.70 38.52
N GLY A 143 0.10 -2.80 37.54
CA GLY A 143 1.14 -2.45 36.57
C GLY A 143 1.53 -3.58 35.61
N GLY A 144 0.69 -4.60 35.48
CA GLY A 144 0.93 -5.75 34.61
C GLY A 144 1.02 -5.38 33.13
N THR A 145 1.71 -6.21 32.36
CA THR A 145 1.75 -6.14 30.89
C THR A 145 1.42 -7.51 30.32
N PHE A 146 0.37 -7.54 29.51
CA PHE A 146 -0.18 -8.74 28.89
C PHE A 146 0.07 -8.69 27.39
N LYS A 147 0.25 -9.87 26.80
CA LYS A 147 0.52 -10.01 25.37
C LYS A 147 -0.40 -11.07 24.79
N ASP A 148 -1.30 -10.62 23.94
CA ASP A 148 -2.19 -11.49 23.19
C ASP A 148 -1.65 -11.60 21.77
N THR A 149 -1.61 -12.82 21.23
CA THR A 149 -1.06 -13.06 19.90
C THR A 149 -2.10 -13.75 19.03
N GLY A 150 -1.99 -13.55 17.72
CA GLY A 150 -2.98 -14.07 16.80
C GLY A 150 -2.53 -14.02 15.35
N ASN A 151 -3.38 -14.59 14.51
CA ASN A 151 -3.24 -14.51 13.07
C ASN A 151 -4.05 -13.33 12.53
N LEU A 152 -3.46 -12.61 11.58
CA LEU A 152 -4.04 -11.46 10.91
C LEU A 152 -4.49 -11.85 9.51
N LEU A 153 -5.70 -11.46 9.14
CA LEU A 153 -6.16 -11.36 7.76
C LEU A 153 -6.48 -9.89 7.45
N ARG A 154 -5.92 -9.34 6.38
CA ARG A 154 -6.10 -7.94 6.01
C ARG A 154 -6.44 -7.79 4.53
N ILE A 155 -7.47 -7.03 4.23
CA ILE A 155 -7.82 -6.62 2.86
C ILE A 155 -7.50 -5.14 2.77
N THR A 156 -6.67 -4.76 1.81
CA THR A 156 -6.24 -3.39 1.61
C THR A 156 -6.59 -2.94 0.21
N THR A 157 -7.04 -1.70 0.10
CA THR A 157 -7.11 -0.98 -1.18
C THR A 157 -6.33 0.31 -1.03
N SER A 158 -5.81 0.87 -2.12
CA SER A 158 -5.20 2.19 -2.10
C SER A 158 -5.46 2.96 -3.38
N ALA A 159 -5.64 4.27 -3.26
CA ALA A 159 -5.52 5.21 -4.37
C ALA A 159 -4.18 5.94 -4.22
N GLU A 160 -3.36 5.89 -5.28
CA GLU A 160 -2.03 6.48 -5.37
C GLU A 160 -2.05 7.60 -6.41
N TYR A 161 -1.47 8.75 -6.07
CA TYR A 161 -1.25 9.89 -6.96
C TYR A 161 0.25 10.15 -7.11
N ALA A 162 0.76 10.12 -8.35
CA ALA A 162 2.15 10.35 -8.65
C ALA A 162 2.51 11.83 -8.53
N LEU A 163 3.44 12.16 -7.62
CA LEU A 163 4.04 13.49 -7.54
C LEU A 163 5.24 13.60 -8.50
N SER A 164 5.89 12.47 -8.77
CA SER A 164 6.98 12.30 -9.71
C SER A 164 7.09 10.83 -10.07
N ASN A 165 7.93 10.48 -11.04
CA ASN A 165 8.10 9.08 -11.44
C ASN A 165 8.62 8.15 -10.33
N SER A 166 9.16 8.71 -9.24
CA SER A 166 9.74 7.95 -8.12
C SER A 166 8.99 8.11 -6.80
N ILE A 167 8.08 9.08 -6.69
CA ILE A 167 7.42 9.41 -5.42
C ILE A 167 5.94 9.66 -5.70
N SER A 168 5.10 8.99 -4.92
CA SER A 168 3.65 9.16 -4.94
C SER A 168 3.12 9.39 -3.53
N VAL A 169 1.97 10.03 -3.41
CA VAL A 169 1.17 10.07 -2.20
C VAL A 169 0.02 9.07 -2.34
N TYR A 170 -0.38 8.42 -1.25
CA TYR A 170 -1.48 7.45 -1.32
C TYR A 170 -2.39 7.51 -0.11
N LEU A 171 -3.67 7.18 -0.34
CA LEU A 171 -4.70 6.95 0.65
C LEU A 171 -5.12 5.50 0.60
N SER A 172 -5.12 4.81 1.74
CA SER A 172 -5.32 3.37 1.79
C SER A 172 -6.28 2.95 2.91
N PRO A 173 -7.57 2.74 2.61
CA PRO A 173 -8.47 2.06 3.52
C PRO A 173 -8.19 0.55 3.52
N SER A 174 -8.28 -0.06 4.71
CA SER A 174 -8.13 -1.50 4.88
C SER A 174 -9.07 -2.03 5.96
N PHE A 175 -9.52 -3.25 5.75
CA PHE A 175 -10.24 -4.03 6.76
C PHE A 175 -9.34 -5.14 7.26
N GLU A 176 -9.27 -5.28 8.57
CA GLU A 176 -8.39 -6.21 9.25
C GLU A 176 -9.20 -7.03 10.26
N LYS A 177 -8.98 -8.34 10.22
CA LYS A 177 -9.54 -9.31 11.16
C LYS A 177 -8.39 -10.07 11.80
N VAL A 178 -8.36 -10.07 13.13
CA VAL A 178 -7.35 -10.77 13.92
C VAL A 178 -8.02 -11.91 14.67
N PHE A 179 -7.47 -13.11 14.54
CA PHE A 179 -7.86 -14.30 15.27
C PHE A 179 -6.87 -14.50 16.41
N TYR A 180 -7.25 -14.04 17.60
CA TYR A 180 -6.41 -14.13 18.80
C TYR A 180 -6.51 -15.51 19.45
N ASN A 181 -5.41 -15.93 20.05
CA ASN A 181 -5.35 -17.09 20.92
C ASN A 181 -5.39 -16.63 22.38
N ILE A 182 -6.59 -16.33 22.89
CA ILE A 182 -6.79 -15.87 24.27
C ILE A 182 -7.52 -16.96 25.05
N ASP A 183 -6.86 -17.45 26.10
CA ASP A 183 -7.48 -18.36 27.07
C ASP A 183 -8.38 -17.55 28.01
N ALA A 184 -9.61 -17.24 27.56
CA ALA A 184 -10.61 -16.56 28.37
C ALA A 184 -11.48 -17.55 29.18
N ALA A 185 -12.09 -17.07 30.27
CA ALA A 185 -13.03 -17.88 31.03
C ALA A 185 -14.21 -18.33 30.13
N PRO A 186 -14.76 -19.55 30.31
CA PRO A 186 -15.82 -20.08 29.43
C PRO A 186 -17.06 -19.20 29.31
N ALA A 187 -17.34 -18.39 30.34
CA ALA A 187 -18.45 -17.44 30.37
C ALA A 187 -18.26 -16.24 29.41
N SER A 188 -17.02 -15.95 28.99
CA SER A 188 -16.68 -14.83 28.10
C SER A 188 -16.75 -15.20 26.60
N GLY A 189 -16.88 -16.49 26.28
CA GLY A 189 -17.23 -17.02 24.95
C GLY A 189 -16.27 -16.66 23.79
N ASP A 190 -16.72 -16.94 22.56
CA ASP A 190 -15.98 -16.71 21.30
C ASP A 190 -15.68 -15.22 20.99
N ASN A 191 -16.28 -14.30 21.75
CA ASN A 191 -16.17 -12.85 21.53
C ASN A 191 -14.78 -12.27 21.84
N PHE A 192 -13.92 -13.01 22.55
CA PHE A 192 -12.54 -12.62 22.84
C PHE A 192 -11.52 -13.11 21.80
N ASN A 193 -11.91 -14.05 20.93
CA ASN A 193 -10.97 -14.66 20.00
C ASN A 193 -10.84 -13.91 18.67
N VAL A 194 -11.65 -12.85 18.47
CA VAL A 194 -11.68 -12.10 17.22
C VAL A 194 -11.67 -10.59 17.48
N GLY A 195 -10.72 -9.89 16.85
CA GLY A 195 -10.73 -8.43 16.75
C GLY A 195 -10.95 -7.98 15.31
N ASN A 196 -11.79 -6.96 15.09
CA ASN A 196 -11.95 -6.36 13.77
C ASN A 196 -11.54 -4.89 13.81
N TYR A 197 -10.86 -4.45 12.76
CA TYR A 197 -10.34 -3.09 12.63
C TYR A 197 -10.59 -2.58 11.22
N PHE A 198 -11.07 -1.33 11.14
CA PHE A 198 -11.00 -0.56 9.90
C PHE A 198 -9.86 0.44 10.04
N ASN A 199 -8.89 0.41 9.13
CA ASN A 199 -7.77 1.35 9.16
C ASN A 199 -7.82 2.26 7.94
N LEU A 200 -7.55 3.55 8.14
CA LEU A 200 -7.35 4.52 7.08
C LEU A 200 -5.92 5.03 7.15
N ALA A 201 -5.12 4.69 6.15
CA ALA A 201 -3.71 5.10 6.05
C ALA A 201 -3.51 6.21 5.02
N LEU A 202 -2.60 7.14 5.33
CA LEU A 202 -2.11 8.17 4.43
C LEU A 202 -0.57 8.13 4.47
N GLY A 203 0.07 8.13 3.30
CA GLY A 203 1.51 8.00 3.25
C GLY A 203 2.15 8.37 1.92
N PHE A 204 3.45 8.13 1.87
CA PHE A 204 4.27 8.26 0.67
C PHE A 204 4.72 6.89 0.19
N ARG A 205 4.74 6.72 -1.12
CA ARG A 205 5.26 5.54 -1.82
C ARG A 205 6.47 5.93 -2.64
N PHE A 206 7.56 5.22 -2.43
CA PHE A 206 8.80 5.34 -3.21
C PHE A 206 8.82 4.24 -4.26
N ASN A 207 8.72 4.62 -5.52
CA ASN A 207 8.63 3.72 -6.66
C ASN A 207 10.01 3.57 -7.31
N ALA A 208 10.49 2.34 -7.43
CA ALA A 208 11.61 1.98 -8.29
C ALA A 208 11.07 1.28 -9.54
N ARG A 209 11.21 1.96 -10.68
CA ARG A 209 10.73 1.50 -11.99
C ARG A 209 11.88 1.03 -12.86
N ASP A 210 11.67 -0.02 -13.66
CA ASP A 210 12.68 -0.46 -14.63
C ASP A 210 12.60 0.36 -15.91
N TYR A 211 13.23 1.52 -15.92
CA TYR A 211 13.38 2.33 -17.14
C TYR A 211 14.15 1.62 -18.27
N ASN A 212 14.74 0.46 -18.00
CA ASN A 212 15.43 -0.31 -19.02
C ASN A 212 14.50 -1.29 -19.77
N SER A 213 13.23 -1.45 -19.38
CA SER A 213 12.25 -2.28 -20.11
C SER A 213 11.53 -1.51 -21.23
N ILE A 214 11.52 -0.17 -21.20
CA ILE A 214 10.89 0.65 -22.25
C ILE A 214 11.71 0.55 -23.55
N PRO A 215 11.16 -0.01 -24.64
CA PRO A 215 11.80 0.07 -25.95
C PRO A 215 11.93 1.54 -26.36
N LEU A 216 13.11 1.94 -26.85
CA LEU A 216 13.25 3.22 -27.54
C LEU A 216 12.30 3.17 -28.75
N ASN A 217 11.29 4.04 -28.76
CA ASN A 217 10.49 4.21 -29.96
C ASN A 217 11.36 4.83 -31.06
N THR A 218 10.99 4.63 -32.32
CA THR A 218 11.69 5.22 -33.49
C THR A 218 11.85 6.74 -33.34
N SER A 219 10.91 7.38 -32.65
CA SER A 219 10.94 8.80 -32.27
C SER A 219 12.10 9.18 -31.36
N ASP A 220 12.54 8.30 -30.45
CA ASP A 220 13.65 8.60 -29.53
C ASP A 220 14.97 8.67 -30.30
N ASN A 221 15.16 7.81 -31.31
CA ASN A 221 16.34 7.85 -32.18
C ASN A 221 16.33 9.09 -33.08
N GLN A 222 15.15 9.46 -33.61
CA GLN A 222 14.98 10.71 -34.36
C GLN A 222 15.27 11.92 -33.46
N ARG A 223 14.80 11.90 -32.20
CA ARG A 223 15.02 12.97 -31.24
C ARG A 223 16.48 13.09 -30.80
N ILE A 224 17.19 11.97 -30.66
CA ILE A 224 18.65 11.97 -30.46
C ILE A 224 19.32 12.67 -31.64
N GLN A 225 18.98 12.30 -32.89
CA GLN A 225 19.55 12.90 -34.08
C GLN A 225 19.24 14.40 -34.18
N GLU A 226 18.02 14.83 -33.87
CA GLU A 226 17.64 16.25 -33.83
C GLU A 226 18.47 17.05 -32.82
N LEU A 227 18.59 16.53 -31.58
CA LEU A 227 19.33 17.18 -30.50
C LEU A 227 20.85 17.14 -30.70
N GLU A 228 21.37 16.16 -31.45
CA GLU A 228 22.78 16.10 -31.85
C GLU A 228 23.11 17.04 -33.01
N ASN A 229 22.17 17.24 -33.92
CA ASN A 229 22.32 18.15 -35.05
C ASN A 229 22.10 19.62 -34.66
N ALA A 230 21.45 19.88 -33.52
CA ALA A 230 21.31 21.21 -32.95
C ALA A 230 22.64 21.72 -32.39
N ASN A 231 22.92 23.01 -32.57
CA ASN A 231 24.13 23.61 -32.04
C ASN A 231 24.11 23.58 -30.50
N ARG A 232 25.21 23.14 -29.89
CA ARG A 232 25.23 22.80 -28.45
C ARG A 232 24.98 24.01 -27.55
N ASP A 233 25.30 25.19 -28.02
CA ASP A 233 25.12 26.44 -27.29
C ASP A 233 23.67 26.95 -27.35
N ASP A 234 22.90 26.50 -28.35
CA ASP A 234 21.49 26.87 -28.54
C ASP A 234 20.53 25.94 -27.77
N LEU A 235 21.02 24.80 -27.29
CA LEU A 235 20.24 23.87 -26.48
C LEU A 235 19.99 24.44 -25.07
N SER A 236 18.73 24.44 -24.66
CA SER A 236 18.33 24.76 -23.29
C SER A 236 18.90 23.75 -22.28
N ILE A 237 18.96 24.13 -21.01
CA ILE A 237 19.40 23.24 -19.91
C ILE A 237 18.55 21.96 -19.87
N ARG A 238 17.26 22.07 -20.20
CA ARG A 238 16.32 20.95 -20.26
C ARG A 238 16.69 19.98 -21.40
N GLU A 239 16.95 20.48 -22.59
CA GLU A 239 17.31 19.67 -23.77
C GLU A 239 18.70 19.04 -23.63
N LYS A 240 19.66 19.74 -23.01
CA LYS A 240 20.98 19.18 -22.67
C LYS A 240 20.85 17.97 -21.73
N ARG A 241 19.97 18.05 -20.74
CA ARG A 241 19.68 16.92 -19.83
C ARG A 241 18.98 15.79 -20.57
N GLU A 242 18.00 16.12 -21.41
CA GLU A 242 17.27 15.16 -22.24
C GLU A 242 18.22 14.36 -23.14
N LEU A 243 19.10 15.04 -23.89
CA LEU A 243 20.14 14.42 -24.73
C LEU A 243 21.06 13.50 -23.91
N TYR A 244 21.48 13.94 -22.72
CA TYR A 244 22.31 13.11 -21.83
C TYR A 244 21.58 11.81 -21.42
N PHE A 245 20.30 11.88 -21.04
CA PHE A 245 19.54 10.71 -20.64
C PHE A 245 19.27 9.77 -21.83
N LEU A 246 18.94 10.31 -23.01
CA LEU A 246 18.73 9.53 -24.23
C LEU A 246 20.00 8.80 -24.66
N LYS A 247 21.16 9.46 -24.71
CA LYS A 247 22.46 8.83 -25.01
C LYS A 247 22.84 7.75 -23.99
N LYS A 248 22.57 8.01 -22.71
CA LYS A 248 22.81 7.03 -21.64
C LYS A 248 21.91 5.80 -21.79
N LYS A 249 20.67 5.97 -22.25
CA LYS A 249 19.72 4.89 -22.58
C LYS A 249 20.22 4.06 -23.76
N GLU A 250 20.67 4.71 -24.84
CA GLU A 250 21.24 4.06 -26.03
C GLU A 250 22.51 3.25 -25.70
N ALA A 251 23.47 3.83 -24.98
CA ALA A 251 24.72 3.16 -24.60
C ALA A 251 24.49 1.90 -23.75
N ARG A 252 23.43 1.90 -22.92
CA ARG A 252 23.03 0.72 -22.12
C ARG A 252 22.43 -0.37 -23.00
N LYS A 253 21.63 -0.02 -24.01
CA LYS A 253 21.11 -0.97 -25.01
C LYS A 253 22.25 -1.66 -25.75
N ALA A 254 23.21 -0.89 -26.26
CA ALA A 254 24.37 -1.44 -26.97
C ALA A 254 25.18 -2.43 -26.10
N ARG A 255 25.26 -2.20 -24.79
CA ARG A 255 25.90 -3.15 -23.85
C ARG A 255 25.10 -4.44 -23.68
N ARG A 256 23.77 -4.39 -23.66
CA ARG A 256 22.90 -5.57 -23.56
C ARG A 256 22.92 -6.40 -24.83
N GLU A 257 22.85 -5.77 -26.00
CA GLU A 257 22.95 -6.47 -27.28
C GLU A 257 24.30 -7.19 -27.43
N ARG A 258 25.39 -6.60 -26.94
CA ARG A 258 26.70 -7.28 -26.89
C ARG A 258 26.71 -8.48 -25.94
N ARG A 259 26.00 -8.41 -24.81
CA ARG A 259 25.90 -9.52 -23.85
C ARG A 259 25.01 -10.65 -24.34
N ASN A 260 23.96 -10.36 -25.11
CA ASN A 260 23.06 -11.38 -25.65
C ASN A 260 23.63 -12.05 -26.92
N LYS A 261 24.65 -11.45 -27.55
CA LYS A 261 25.35 -11.99 -28.73
C LYS A 261 26.59 -12.83 -28.39
N ASN A 262 27.03 -12.81 -27.14
CA ASN A 262 28.16 -13.59 -26.62
C ASN A 262 27.67 -14.68 -25.68
#